data_AF-A0A3B8LWE5-F1
#
_entry.id   AF-A0A3B8LWE5-F1
#
_cell.length_a   1.000
_cell.length_b   1.000
_cell.length_c   1.000
_cell.angle_alpha   90.00
_cell.angle_beta   90.00
_cell.angle_gamma   90.00
#
_symmetry.space_group_name_H-M   'P 1'
#
loop_
_entity.id
_entity.type
_entity.pdbx_description
1 polymer ?
#
loop_
_entity_poly.entity_id
_entity_poly.type
_entity_poly.pdbx_seq_one_letter_code
_entity_poly.pdbx_strand_id
1 'polypeptide(L)'
;EKFKAEHDSHIGEYGSDNDQRLTGLHETQSIDTFSYGVSDRGASIRIPVGTVNDGYKGYLEDRRPASNMDPYRVVKRIVSTVNG
;
A
#
# COMPACT_ATOMS: atom_id res chain seq x y z
N GLU A 1 -1.93 4.84 -10.03
CA GLU A 1 -3.34 5.10 -10.37
C GLU A 1 -4.32 3.97 -10.01
N LYS A 2 -4.22 2.72 -10.51
CA LYS A 2 -5.21 1.66 -10.17
C LYS A 2 -5.44 1.45 -8.66
N PHE A 3 -4.35 1.36 -7.89
CA PHE A 3 -4.41 1.25 -6.43
C PHE A 3 -5.05 2.44 -5.72
N LYS A 4 -5.03 3.63 -6.34
CA LYS A 4 -5.69 4.84 -5.82
C LYS A 4 -7.19 4.72 -5.96
N ALA A 5 -7.65 4.26 -7.13
CA ALA A 5 -9.08 4.07 -7.41
C ALA A 5 -9.70 2.99 -6.50
N GLU A 6 -8.94 1.95 -6.17
CA GLU A 6 -9.37 0.84 -5.32
C GLU A 6 -8.96 1.00 -3.85
N HIS A 7 -8.64 2.22 -3.40
CA HIS A 7 -8.07 2.42 -2.05
C HIS A 7 -8.94 1.80 -0.96
N ASP A 8 -10.23 2.14 -0.94
CA ASP A 8 -11.19 1.67 0.08
C ASP A 8 -11.37 0.15 0.00
N SER A 9 -11.45 -0.40 -1.21
CA SER A 9 -11.52 -1.85 -1.47
C SER A 9 -10.30 -2.59 -0.89
N HIS A 10 -9.12 -1.98 -0.94
CA HIS A 10 -7.91 -2.54 -0.33
C HIS A 10 -7.96 -2.44 1.20
N ILE A 11 -8.26 -1.26 1.75
CA ILE A 11 -8.32 -1.04 3.20
C ILE A 11 -9.27 -2.04 3.88
N GLY A 12 -10.43 -2.31 3.26
CA GLY A 12 -11.39 -3.31 3.76
C GLY A 12 -10.87 -4.75 3.86
N GLU A 13 -9.76 -5.09 3.18
CA GLU A 13 -9.13 -6.41 3.23
C GLU A 13 -7.85 -6.44 4.09
N TYR A 14 -7.38 -5.28 4.55
CA TYR A 14 -6.01 -5.08 5.03
C TYR A 14 -5.84 -5.25 6.55
N GLY A 15 -6.76 -5.98 7.19
CA GLY A 15 -6.79 -6.24 8.63
C GLY A 15 -7.69 -5.26 9.40
N SER A 16 -8.14 -5.68 10.59
CA SER A 16 -9.01 -4.87 11.44
C SER A 16 -8.23 -3.77 12.16
N ASP A 17 -8.93 -2.71 12.57
CA ASP A 17 -8.41 -1.61 13.41
C ASP A 17 -7.21 -0.89 12.82
N ASN A 18 -7.07 -0.94 11.49
CA ASN A 18 -5.93 -0.37 10.77
C ASN A 18 -5.94 1.18 10.82
N ASP A 19 -7.10 1.79 11.10
CA ASP A 19 -7.28 3.23 11.36
C ASP A 19 -6.47 3.70 12.58
N GLN A 20 -6.29 2.84 13.58
CA GLN A 20 -5.48 3.16 14.76
C GLN A 20 -3.98 3.25 14.41
N ARG A 21 -3.55 2.59 13.32
CA ARG A 21 -2.16 2.56 12.86
C ARG A 21 -1.90 3.58 11.75
N LEU A 22 -2.76 3.62 10.74
CA LEU A 22 -2.67 4.47 9.55
C LEU A 22 -3.17 5.89 9.86
N THR A 23 -2.39 6.62 10.65
CA THR A 23 -2.77 7.95 11.15
C THR A 23 -2.07 9.10 10.40
N GLY A 24 -1.14 8.78 9.50
CA GLY A 24 -0.24 9.78 8.90
C GLY A 24 0.98 10.12 9.78
N LEU A 25 1.04 9.58 11.00
CA LEU A 25 2.17 9.71 11.91
C LEU A 25 3.04 8.45 11.85
N HIS A 26 4.27 8.53 12.38
CA HIS A 26 5.15 7.38 12.58
C HIS A 26 5.42 6.53 11.33
N GLU A 27 5.83 7.18 10.23
CA GLU A 27 6.14 6.48 8.96
C GLU A 27 4.95 5.68 8.39
N THR A 28 3.73 6.21 8.56
CA THR A 28 2.50 5.72 7.94
C THR A 28 1.78 6.83 7.18
N GLN A 29 0.85 6.45 6.29
CA GLN A 29 -0.09 7.38 5.67
C GLN A 29 -1.42 7.37 6.45
N SER A 30 -2.20 8.45 6.36
CA SER A 30 -3.58 8.45 6.86
C SER A 30 -4.43 7.41 6.12
N ILE A 31 -5.32 6.73 6.84
CA ILE A 31 -6.20 5.70 6.27
C ILE A 31 -7.13 6.23 5.18
N ASP A 32 -7.43 7.53 5.18
CA ASP A 32 -8.34 8.15 4.20
C ASP A 32 -7.60 8.72 2.98
N THR A 33 -6.26 8.62 2.94
CA THR A 33 -5.44 9.22 1.91
C THR A 33 -4.59 8.18 1.21
N PHE A 34 -4.66 8.18 -0.12
CA PHE A 34 -3.75 7.39 -0.94
C PHE A 34 -2.63 8.24 -1.54
N SER A 35 -1.39 7.82 -1.33
CA SER A 35 -0.21 8.42 -1.92
C SER A 35 0.83 7.35 -2.28
N TYR A 36 1.68 7.65 -3.27
CA TYR A 36 2.87 6.87 -3.58
C TYR A 36 4.05 7.78 -3.86
N GLY A 37 5.26 7.31 -3.54
CA GLY A 37 6.46 8.13 -3.69
C GLY A 37 7.75 7.30 -3.76
N VAL A 38 8.77 7.89 -4.38
CA VAL A 38 10.12 7.32 -4.44
C VAL A 38 10.77 7.47 -3.07
N SER A 39 11.16 6.35 -2.48
CA SER A 39 11.76 6.26 -1.14
C SER A 39 10.93 6.86 0.00
N ASP A 40 9.65 7.18 -0.25
CA ASP A 40 8.77 7.82 0.72
C ASP A 40 8.19 6.78 1.70
N ARG A 41 8.58 6.89 2.97
CA ARG A 41 8.05 6.08 4.07
C ARG A 41 6.81 6.67 4.73
N GLY A 42 6.34 7.85 4.32
CA GLY A 42 5.02 8.36 4.70
C GLY A 42 3.93 8.00 3.69
N ALA A 43 4.30 7.43 2.54
CA ALA A 43 3.36 7.08 1.49
C ALA A 43 2.64 5.74 1.75
N SER A 44 1.46 5.60 1.14
CA SER A 44 0.72 4.33 1.12
C SER A 44 1.49 3.24 0.39
N ILE A 45 2.06 3.59 -0.78
CA ILE A 45 2.95 2.72 -1.55
C ILE A 45 4.32 3.37 -1.68
N ARG A 46 5.37 2.63 -1.29
CA ARG A 46 6.74 3.06 -1.48
C ARG A 46 7.32 2.45 -2.75
N ILE A 47 7.99 3.29 -3.55
CA ILE A 47 8.83 2.85 -4.67
C ILE A 47 10.28 2.82 -4.16
N PRO A 48 10.92 1.66 -3.99
CA PRO A 48 12.31 1.59 -3.56
C PRO A 48 13.24 2.31 -4.54
N VAL A 49 14.27 3.00 -4.03
CA VAL A 49 15.28 3.67 -4.88
C VAL A 49 15.94 2.71 -5.86
N GLY A 50 16.17 1.46 -5.46
CA GLY A 50 16.73 0.43 -6.34
C GLY A 50 15.88 0.17 -7.57
N THR A 51 14.54 0.20 -7.42
CA THR A 51 13.62 0.05 -8.55
C THR A 51 13.73 1.23 -9.52
N VAL A 52 13.88 2.45 -9.02
CA VAL A 52 14.09 3.63 -9.88
C VAL A 52 15.45 3.57 -10.58
N ASN A 53 16.50 3.23 -9.84
CA ASN A 53 17.86 3.14 -10.37
C ASN A 53 18.02 2.03 -11.42
N ASP A 54 17.22 0.96 -11.34
CA ASP A 54 17.19 -0.13 -12.33
C ASP A 54 16.16 0.09 -13.46
N GLY A 55 15.82 1.36 -13.73
CA GLY A 55 14.91 1.72 -14.84
C GLY A 55 13.48 1.23 -14.63
N TYR A 56 12.96 1.34 -13.40
CA TYR A 56 11.64 0.87 -12.97
C TYR A 56 11.44 -0.65 -13.03
N LYS A 57 12.54 -1.42 -12.98
CA LYS A 57 12.53 -2.88 -12.78
C LYS A 57 12.75 -3.19 -11.31
N GLY A 58 11.86 -3.98 -10.72
CA GLY A 58 11.89 -4.28 -9.30
C GLY A 58 10.49 -4.49 -8.74
N TYR A 59 10.19 -3.87 -7.60
CA TYR A 59 8.92 -4.06 -6.91
C TYR A 59 8.39 -2.76 -6.32
N LEU A 60 7.09 -2.77 -6.03
CA LEU A 60 6.40 -1.76 -5.26
C LEU A 60 6.08 -2.34 -3.89
N GLU A 61 6.14 -1.52 -2.85
CA GLU A 61 5.84 -1.94 -1.48
C GLU A 61 4.55 -1.27 -1.01
N ASP A 62 3.48 -2.05 -0.85
CA ASP A 62 2.24 -1.58 -0.22
C ASP A 62 2.38 -1.64 1.30
N ARG A 63 2.37 -0.48 1.96
CA ARG A 63 2.64 -0.32 3.40
C ARG A 63 1.36 -0.18 4.23
N ARG A 64 0.21 -0.30 3.56
CA ARG A 64 -1.12 -0.22 4.18
C ARG A 64 -1.60 -1.50 4.88
N PRO A 65 -1.16 -2.73 4.57
CA PRO A 65 -1.61 -3.90 5.32
C PRO A 65 -1.21 -3.82 6.80
N ALA A 66 -2.15 -4.13 7.69
CA ALA A 66 -1.90 -4.27 9.13
C ALA A 66 -1.17 -5.59 9.43
N SER A 67 -0.57 -5.70 10.62
CA SER A 67 0.14 -6.91 11.06
C SER A 67 -0.78 -8.14 11.24
N ASN A 68 -2.08 -7.91 11.46
CA ASN A 68 -3.11 -8.94 11.61
C ASN A 68 -3.85 -9.26 10.29
N MET A 69 -3.37 -8.75 9.14
CA MET A 69 -4.00 -9.01 7.85
C MET A 69 -4.07 -10.51 7.52
N ASP A 70 -5.08 -10.93 6.76
CA ASP A 70 -5.06 -12.23 6.11
C ASP A 70 -4.23 -12.15 4.81
N PRO A 71 -3.06 -12.83 4.73
CA PRO A 71 -2.19 -12.72 3.57
C PRO A 71 -2.86 -13.20 2.28
N TYR A 72 -3.78 -14.16 2.33
CA TYR A 72 -4.46 -14.64 1.13
C TYR A 72 -5.43 -13.60 0.57
N ARG A 73 -6.15 -12.90 1.45
CA ARG A 73 -7.08 -11.82 1.05
C ARG A 73 -6.32 -10.63 0.47
N VAL A 74 -5.22 -10.23 1.11
CA VAL A 74 -4.39 -9.12 0.64
C VAL A 74 -3.76 -9.42 -0.72
N VAL A 75 -3.13 -10.59 -0.89
CA VAL A 75 -2.54 -10.97 -2.17
C VAL A 75 -3.61 -11.07 -3.26
N LYS A 76 -4.76 -11.68 -2.97
CA LYS A 76 -5.89 -11.76 -3.92
C LYS A 76 -6.35 -10.36 -4.36
N ARG A 77 -6.51 -9.43 -3.41
CA ARG A 77 -6.93 -8.05 -3.69
C ARG A 77 -5.91 -7.32 -4.56
N ILE A 78 -4.62 -7.42 -4.21
CA ILE A 78 -3.52 -6.86 -5.01
C ILE A 78 -3.58 -7.40 -6.44
N VAL A 79 -3.56 -8.72 -6.62
CA VAL A 79 -3.55 -9.36 -7.95
C VAL A 79 -4.76 -8.94 -8.77
N SER A 80 -5.95 -8.87 -8.15
CA SER A 80 -7.17 -8.42 -8.82
C SER A 80 -7.04 -6.99 -9.35
N THR A 81 -6.48 -6.08 -8.56
CA THR A 81 -6.29 -4.66 -8.95
C THR A 81 -5.23 -4.48 -10.03
N VAL A 82 -4.18 -5.30 -10.09
CA VAL A 82 -3.16 -5.16 -11.15
C VAL A 82 -3.64 -5.76 -12.48
N ASN A 83 -4.32 -6.91 -12.41
CA ASN A 83 -4.73 -7.69 -13.58
C ASN A 83 -6.10 -7.29 -14.17
N GLY A 84 -6.96 -6.61 -13.40
CA GLY A 84 -8.18 -5.97 -13.91
C GLY A 84 -7.87 -4.60 -14.48
#